data_AF-A0A945DRS8-F1
#
_entry.id   AF-A0A945DRS8-F1
#
_cell.length_a   1.000
_cell.length_b   1.000
_cell.length_c   1.000
_cell.angle_alpha   90.00
_cell.angle_beta   90.00
_cell.angle_gamma   90.00
#
_symmetry.space_group_name_H-M   'P 1'
#
loop_
_entity.id
_entity.type
_entity.pdbx_description
1 polymer ?
#
loop_
_entity_poly.entity_id
_entity_poly.type
_entity_poly.pdbx_seq_one_letter_code
_entity_poly.pdbx_strand_id
1 'polypeptide(L)'
;MIDANDSLTAPTSRSPRRSTSPKVTTPKRGSLAKGKPRPGIKVERVFSDAKRNPYDEIEWDNRTAEITDEGGNIIFKQEDVEVPKNWSQLATKVVVSKYFFGQQDTPERETSVRQLVHRVARTIADWGVNDGYFSKKDGEVFYEELSWLCLNQYGAFNSPVWFNVGLHHEYGVGTDSAKGNWHYEDSLGQAKRATSQYEYPQGSACFIQSVDDDLESILKLAHSEGMLFKFGSGTGTDLSPIRSKRESISGGGIPSGPMSFLRVYDQVANVVRSGGKTRRAAKMNTIRDWHGDIEEFIDAKQLEEKKAWALIEQGYDGSYNGDAYGSVMYQNENLSVRVSDDFMQSAQDGGEWWTRAVTTGEKLEKKNATGLLNKISEGTWICGDPGLQYDGAIQKWHTCSGTEPIHSTNPCSEYVFLNNTACNLASLNLMRFKRDDGVFEIDRFKAAVRVFITAQEILVDNASYPTQPIAENSHIFRTLGLGFANLGSLVMSYGLPYDSNEGRALAGAITSIMTGHSYEQSAELAGVKGAFAGFKDARCTGVGQPLAKDNVESMRGVMNLHRDAVEEIQPSD
;
A
#
# COMPACT_ATOMS: atom_id res chain seq x y z
N MET A 1 -15.77 39.08 -0.70
CA MET A 1 -17.05 39.78 -0.51
C MET A 1 -17.95 39.37 -1.67
N ILE A 2 -19.14 38.86 -1.34
CA ILE A 2 -20.09 38.18 -2.23
C ILE A 2 -20.88 39.21 -3.05
N ASP A 3 -21.09 38.95 -4.34
CA ASP A 3 -22.40 38.87 -5.03
C ASP A 3 -22.12 38.79 -6.55
N ALA A 4 -22.50 37.75 -7.29
CA ALA A 4 -23.82 37.18 -7.61
C ALA A 4 -24.37 37.73 -8.94
N ASN A 5 -24.71 36.77 -9.82
CA ASN A 5 -25.52 36.87 -11.03
C ASN A 5 -25.04 37.77 -12.16
N ASP A 6 -24.60 37.13 -13.24
CA ASP A 6 -25.26 37.43 -14.52
C ASP A 6 -25.26 36.23 -15.47
N SER A 7 -26.46 36.02 -16.00
CA SER A 7 -26.86 35.01 -16.98
C SER A 7 -26.22 35.25 -18.34
N LEU A 8 -25.51 34.25 -18.87
CA LEU A 8 -25.06 34.23 -20.25
C LEU A 8 -25.85 33.20 -21.07
N THR A 9 -26.47 33.73 -22.11
CA THR A 9 -27.23 33.08 -23.17
C THR A 9 -26.43 32.00 -23.90
N ALA A 10 -27.06 30.85 -24.10
CA ALA A 10 -26.48 29.71 -24.82
C ALA A 10 -26.48 29.93 -26.34
N PRO A 11 -25.39 29.61 -27.06
CA PRO A 11 -25.46 29.18 -28.45
C PRO A 11 -25.45 27.65 -28.52
N THR A 12 -26.51 27.11 -29.14
CA THR A 12 -26.66 25.81 -29.81
C THR A 12 -25.52 24.78 -29.64
N SER A 13 -25.74 23.83 -28.73
CA SER A 13 -24.90 22.64 -28.54
C SER A 13 -24.96 21.69 -29.74
N ARG A 14 -23.81 21.43 -30.36
CA ARG A 14 -23.55 20.11 -30.98
C ARG A 14 -23.44 19.09 -29.84
N SER A 15 -24.19 17.99 -29.94
CA SER A 15 -24.23 16.94 -28.92
C SER A 15 -22.83 16.40 -28.62
N PRO A 16 -22.33 16.49 -27.37
CA PRO A 16 -21.21 15.68 -26.94
C PRO A 16 -21.70 14.25 -26.74
N ARG A 17 -20.98 13.26 -27.30
CA ARG A 17 -21.13 11.87 -26.89
C ARG A 17 -20.92 11.79 -25.38
N ARG A 18 -22.01 11.60 -24.65
CA ARG A 18 -22.02 11.28 -23.23
C ARG A 18 -21.21 9.97 -23.08
N SER A 19 -20.02 10.04 -22.49
CA SER A 19 -19.36 8.85 -21.96
C SER A 19 -20.19 8.39 -20.76
N THR A 20 -21.21 7.59 -21.03
CA THR A 20 -21.79 6.74 -20.00
C THR A 20 -20.72 5.72 -19.64
N SER A 21 -20.01 5.92 -18.53
CA SER A 21 -19.28 4.85 -17.88
C SER A 21 -20.22 3.64 -17.84
N PRO A 22 -19.84 2.47 -18.39
CA PRO A 22 -20.67 1.30 -18.30
C PRO A 22 -20.95 1.06 -16.82
N LYS A 23 -22.22 0.92 -16.43
CA LYS A 23 -22.55 0.27 -15.16
C LYS A 23 -22.03 -1.16 -15.29
N VAL A 24 -20.80 -1.40 -14.88
CA VAL A 24 -20.34 -2.74 -14.52
C VAL A 24 -21.22 -3.08 -13.33
N THR A 25 -22.31 -3.79 -13.62
CA THR A 25 -22.99 -4.53 -12.58
C THR A 25 -21.98 -5.59 -12.18
N THR A 26 -21.27 -5.35 -11.08
CA THR A 26 -20.63 -6.41 -10.30
C THR A 26 -21.63 -7.55 -10.32
N PRO A 27 -21.27 -8.77 -10.76
CA PRO A 27 -22.21 -9.86 -10.68
C PRO A 27 -22.70 -9.88 -9.23
N LYS A 28 -24.01 -9.62 -9.04
CA LYS A 28 -24.67 -9.87 -7.74
C LYS A 28 -24.10 -11.17 -7.28
N ARG A 29 -23.45 -11.21 -6.11
CA ARG A 29 -22.92 -12.42 -5.47
C ARG A 29 -23.84 -13.56 -5.89
N GLY A 30 -23.43 -14.32 -6.92
CA GLY A 30 -24.37 -15.07 -7.74
C GLY A 30 -25.16 -15.89 -6.76
N SER A 31 -26.46 -15.58 -6.59
CA SER A 31 -27.22 -15.89 -5.38
C SER A 31 -26.74 -17.24 -4.89
N LEU A 32 -25.89 -17.26 -3.85
CA LEU A 32 -25.28 -18.51 -3.40
C LEU A 32 -26.46 -19.41 -3.20
N ALA A 33 -26.64 -20.38 -4.09
CA ALA A 33 -27.90 -21.06 -4.26
C ALA A 33 -28.17 -21.77 -2.96
N LYS A 34 -28.94 -21.16 -2.03
CA LYS A 34 -28.95 -21.40 -0.57
C LYS A 34 -28.15 -22.65 -0.22
N GLY A 35 -26.82 -22.52 -0.30
CA GLY A 35 -25.93 -23.63 -0.08
C GLY A 35 -26.00 -23.92 1.40
N LYS A 36 -25.88 -25.19 1.81
CA LYS A 36 -25.70 -25.49 3.24
C LYS A 36 -24.64 -24.53 3.79
N PRO A 37 -24.88 -23.86 4.94
CA PRO A 37 -23.89 -22.98 5.53
C PRO A 37 -22.60 -23.79 5.66
N ARG A 38 -21.57 -23.36 4.93
CA ARG A 38 -20.27 -23.99 5.05
C ARG A 38 -19.76 -23.65 6.45
N PRO A 39 -19.28 -24.63 7.22
CA PRO A 39 -18.68 -24.32 8.51
C PRO A 39 -17.55 -23.32 8.26
N GLY A 40 -17.53 -22.23 9.05
CA GLY A 40 -16.43 -21.25 9.00
C GLY A 40 -15.09 -21.91 9.30
N ILE A 41 -13.99 -21.19 9.06
CA ILE A 41 -12.65 -21.69 9.32
C ILE A 41 -12.50 -22.03 10.81
N LYS A 42 -11.78 -23.12 11.08
CA LYS A 42 -11.36 -23.46 12.44
C LYS A 42 -10.09 -22.70 12.76
N VAL A 43 -10.05 -22.09 13.94
CA VAL A 43 -8.88 -21.36 14.42
C VAL A 43 -8.18 -22.23 15.43
N GLU A 44 -6.96 -22.64 15.12
CA GLU A 44 -6.13 -23.42 16.01
C GLU A 44 -5.48 -22.51 17.06
N ARG A 45 -5.40 -23.00 18.30
CA ARG A 45 -4.69 -22.32 19.38
C ARG A 45 -3.26 -22.86 19.46
N VAL A 46 -2.30 -22.02 19.10
CA VAL A 46 -0.87 -22.35 19.04
C VAL A 46 -0.06 -21.48 20.01
N PHE A 47 -0.48 -20.24 20.24
CA PHE A 47 0.32 -19.25 20.97
C PHE A 47 -0.16 -18.99 22.40
N SER A 48 -1.45 -18.75 22.57
CA SER A 48 -2.09 -18.36 23.84
C SER A 48 -2.51 -19.57 24.68
N ASP A 49 -2.66 -19.40 25.99
CA ASP A 49 -3.20 -20.43 26.89
C ASP A 49 -4.74 -20.39 26.91
N ALA A 50 -5.40 -21.52 26.68
CA ALA A 50 -6.88 -21.61 26.71
C ALA A 50 -7.51 -21.29 28.07
N LYS A 51 -6.72 -21.27 29.16
CA LYS A 51 -7.18 -21.00 30.52
C LYS A 51 -6.90 -19.59 31.01
N ARG A 52 -6.14 -18.80 30.26
CA ARG A 52 -5.69 -17.47 30.67
C ARG A 52 -5.92 -16.48 29.54
N ASN A 53 -6.28 -15.25 29.90
CA ASN A 53 -6.32 -14.20 28.92
C ASN A 53 -4.87 -13.81 28.52
N PRO A 54 -4.54 -13.61 27.23
CA PRO A 54 -3.19 -13.25 26.80
C PRO A 54 -2.59 -12.04 27.54
N TYR A 55 -3.41 -11.06 27.94
CA TYR A 55 -2.90 -9.91 28.68
C TYR A 55 -2.50 -10.23 30.14
N ASP A 56 -3.00 -11.34 30.69
CA ASP A 56 -2.66 -11.81 32.04
C ASP A 56 -1.41 -12.71 32.02
N GLU A 57 -0.92 -13.09 30.85
CA GLU A 57 0.38 -13.77 30.67
C GLU A 57 1.56 -12.79 30.65
N ILE A 58 1.28 -11.49 30.46
CA ILE A 58 2.28 -10.44 30.34
C ILE A 58 2.55 -9.79 31.70
N GLU A 59 3.83 -9.58 32.01
CA GLU A 59 4.25 -8.68 33.08
C GLU A 59 4.29 -7.23 32.54
N TRP A 60 3.69 -6.29 33.27
CA TRP A 60 3.51 -4.90 32.85
C TRP A 60 4.36 -3.94 33.69
N ASP A 61 4.89 -2.91 33.04
CA ASP A 61 5.58 -1.78 33.67
C ASP A 61 4.84 -0.47 33.39
N ASN A 62 4.86 0.46 34.35
CA ASN A 62 4.52 1.86 34.10
C ASN A 62 5.80 2.65 33.77
N ARG A 63 5.80 3.35 32.64
CA ARG A 63 6.98 4.08 32.14
C ARG A 63 6.63 5.50 31.73
N THR A 64 7.65 6.33 31.58
CA THR A 64 7.54 7.63 30.91
C THR A 64 8.04 7.50 29.47
N ALA A 65 7.22 7.97 28.51
CA ALA A 65 7.60 8.08 27.11
C ALA A 65 8.00 9.53 26.80
N GLU A 66 9.30 9.77 26.60
CA GLU A 66 9.85 11.11 26.34
C GLU A 66 10.67 11.11 25.04
N ILE A 67 10.40 12.07 24.16
CA ILE A 67 11.14 12.30 22.91
C ILE A 67 11.70 13.71 22.94
N THR A 68 12.99 13.82 22.64
CA THR A 68 13.72 15.08 22.55
C THR A 68 14.13 15.39 21.11
N ASP A 69 14.30 16.67 20.78
CA ASP A 69 14.98 17.10 19.56
C ASP A 69 16.51 16.97 19.69
N GLU A 70 17.25 17.38 18.64
CA GLU A 70 18.72 17.37 18.63
C GLU A 70 19.35 18.32 19.67
N GLY A 71 18.62 19.36 20.09
CA GLY A 71 19.02 20.28 21.14
C GLY A 71 18.72 19.79 22.56
N GLY A 72 18.11 18.60 22.71
CA GLY A 72 17.70 18.04 23.99
C GLY A 72 16.38 18.60 24.53
N ASN A 73 15.66 19.42 23.77
CA ASN A 73 14.34 19.92 24.19
C ASN A 73 13.30 18.83 24.05
N ILE A 74 12.43 18.70 25.05
CA ILE A 74 11.32 17.74 25.04
C ILE A 74 10.27 18.19 24.03
N ILE A 75 10.06 17.39 22.98
CA ILE A 75 9.03 17.63 21.95
C ILE A 75 7.77 16.76 22.16
N PHE A 76 7.87 15.73 22.98
CA PHE A 76 6.75 14.88 23.38
C PHE A 76 7.05 14.23 24.72
N LYS A 77 6.09 14.24 25.65
CA LYS A 77 6.18 13.52 26.92
C LYS A 77 4.82 13.00 27.35
N GLN A 78 4.74 11.73 27.73
CA GLN A 78 3.58 11.15 28.40
C GLN A 78 4.06 10.26 29.55
N GLU A 79 3.55 10.52 30.75
CA GLU A 79 3.90 9.81 31.98
C GLU A 79 2.89 8.68 32.26
N ASP A 80 3.26 7.77 33.17
CA ASP A 80 2.42 6.69 33.67
C ASP A 80 1.75 5.83 32.56
N VAL A 81 2.53 5.48 31.52
CA VAL A 81 2.04 4.60 30.45
C VAL A 81 2.35 3.14 30.74
N GLU A 82 1.32 2.30 30.68
CA GLU A 82 1.41 0.86 30.92
C GLU A 82 1.86 0.13 29.64
N VAL A 83 2.99 -0.57 29.71
CA VAL A 83 3.57 -1.32 28.59
C VAL A 83 4.09 -2.68 29.04
N PRO A 84 4.16 -3.69 28.15
CA PRO A 84 4.81 -4.95 28.49
C PRO A 84 6.26 -4.73 28.92
N LYS A 85 6.67 -5.35 30.03
CA LYS A 85 8.01 -5.17 30.62
C LYS A 85 9.13 -5.56 29.65
N ASN A 86 8.88 -6.55 28.79
CA ASN A 86 9.84 -7.02 27.79
C ASN A 86 9.99 -6.08 26.56
N TRP A 87 9.16 -5.04 26.42
CA TRP A 87 9.33 -4.06 25.34
C TRP A 87 10.50 -3.13 25.64
N SER A 88 11.22 -2.71 24.60
CA SER A 88 12.31 -1.74 24.75
C SER A 88 11.77 -0.32 25.00
N GLN A 89 12.58 0.54 25.62
CA GLN A 89 12.21 1.96 25.80
C GLN A 89 11.96 2.66 24.46
N LEU A 90 12.68 2.28 23.40
CA LEU A 90 12.43 2.80 22.05
C LEU A 90 11.05 2.41 21.53
N ALA A 91 10.63 1.14 21.72
CA ALA A 91 9.29 0.69 21.36
C ALA A 91 8.23 1.45 22.15
N THR A 92 8.42 1.66 23.45
CA THR A 92 7.56 2.51 24.30
C THR A 92 7.42 3.91 23.70
N LYS A 93 8.53 4.60 23.44
CA LYS A 93 8.52 5.98 22.88
C LYS A 93 7.75 6.05 21.56
N VAL A 94 7.99 5.10 20.65
CA VAL A 94 7.35 5.08 19.33
C VAL A 94 5.85 4.79 19.44
N VAL A 95 5.45 3.77 20.21
CA VAL A 95 4.05 3.38 20.33
C VAL A 95 3.22 4.48 20.99
N VAL A 96 3.73 5.05 22.07
CA VAL A 96 3.02 6.08 22.82
C VAL A 96 2.91 7.37 21.99
N SER A 97 3.99 7.84 21.37
CA SER A 97 3.94 9.11 20.62
C SER A 97 3.14 9.04 19.32
N LYS A 98 3.13 7.89 18.64
CA LYS A 98 2.55 7.77 17.30
C LYS A 98 1.21 7.04 17.26
N TYR A 99 1.02 6.01 18.08
CA TYR A 99 -0.05 5.03 17.89
C TYR A 99 -1.13 5.06 18.96
N PHE A 100 -0.84 5.57 20.16
CA PHE A 100 -1.87 5.83 21.15
C PHE A 100 -2.87 6.87 20.61
N PHE A 101 -4.15 6.53 20.68
CA PHE A 101 -5.28 7.39 20.34
C PHE A 101 -5.49 8.49 21.38
N GLY A 102 -6.14 9.58 20.99
CA GLY A 102 -6.52 10.71 21.85
C GLY A 102 -5.45 11.81 21.92
N GLN A 103 -5.90 13.04 22.17
CA GLN A 103 -5.02 14.17 22.43
C GLN A 103 -4.34 14.01 23.80
N GLN A 104 -3.11 14.53 23.97
CA GLN A 104 -2.49 14.51 25.30
C GLN A 104 -3.32 15.33 26.29
N ASP A 105 -3.28 14.94 27.56
CA ASP A 105 -3.99 15.59 28.67
C ASP A 105 -5.53 15.55 28.57
N THR A 106 -6.10 14.68 27.73
CA THR A 106 -7.55 14.43 27.67
C THR A 106 -7.91 13.04 28.21
N PRO A 107 -9.13 12.84 28.74
CA PRO A 107 -9.54 11.54 29.29
C PRO A 107 -9.58 10.39 28.27
N GLU A 108 -9.71 10.71 26.97
CA GLU A 108 -9.77 9.71 25.89
C GLU A 108 -8.39 9.23 25.43
N ARG A 109 -7.30 9.81 25.97
CA ARG A 109 -5.93 9.43 25.64
C ARG A 109 -5.67 7.99 26.07
N GLU A 110 -5.24 7.16 25.13
CA GLU A 110 -4.73 5.82 25.47
C GLU A 110 -3.48 5.97 26.36
N THR A 111 -3.45 5.21 27.45
CA THR A 111 -2.36 5.16 28.43
C THR A 111 -1.76 3.78 28.55
N SER A 112 -2.31 2.76 27.86
CA SER A 112 -1.80 1.39 27.91
C SER A 112 -1.70 0.73 26.53
N VAL A 113 -0.65 -0.04 26.30
CA VAL A 113 -0.53 -0.93 25.14
C VAL A 113 -1.64 -1.98 25.13
N ARG A 114 -2.19 -2.35 26.30
CA ARG A 114 -3.38 -3.20 26.41
C ARG A 114 -4.55 -2.62 25.63
N GLN A 115 -4.82 -1.32 25.79
CA GLN A 115 -5.91 -0.62 25.11
C GLN A 115 -5.70 -0.64 23.58
N LEU A 116 -4.51 -0.27 23.12
CA LEU A 116 -4.16 -0.26 21.69
C LEU A 116 -4.33 -1.65 21.04
N VAL A 117 -3.76 -2.70 21.65
CA VAL A 117 -3.82 -4.05 21.09
C VAL A 117 -5.24 -4.60 21.16
N HIS A 118 -5.95 -4.41 22.28
CA HIS A 118 -7.33 -4.83 22.43
C HIS A 118 -8.20 -4.20 21.36
N ARG A 119 -8.08 -2.88 21.19
CA ARG A 119 -8.87 -2.13 20.23
C ARG A 119 -8.79 -2.70 18.83
N VAL A 120 -7.58 -3.00 18.37
CA VAL A 120 -7.39 -3.53 17.01
C VAL A 120 -7.80 -5.00 16.93
N ALA A 121 -7.31 -5.85 17.83
CA ALA A 121 -7.52 -7.30 17.74
C ALA A 121 -8.99 -7.69 17.97
N ARG A 122 -9.68 -7.06 18.92
CA ARG A 122 -11.09 -7.31 19.22
C ARG A 122 -11.97 -6.92 18.04
N THR A 123 -11.79 -5.71 17.52
CA THR A 123 -12.56 -5.25 16.37
C THR A 123 -12.40 -6.17 15.15
N ILE A 124 -11.17 -6.59 14.81
CA ILE A 124 -10.94 -7.54 13.69
C ILE A 124 -11.63 -8.88 13.97
N ALA A 125 -11.54 -9.40 15.20
CA ALA A 125 -12.19 -10.66 15.56
C ALA A 125 -13.72 -10.58 15.47
N ASP A 126 -14.33 -9.49 15.94
CA ASP A 126 -15.77 -9.26 15.85
C ASP A 126 -16.25 -9.17 14.41
N TRP A 127 -15.54 -8.42 13.57
CA TRP A 127 -15.80 -8.41 12.13
C TRP A 127 -15.70 -9.81 11.52
N GLY A 128 -14.68 -10.59 11.90
CA GLY A 128 -14.52 -11.97 11.45
C GLY A 128 -15.71 -12.88 11.79
N VAL A 129 -16.29 -12.72 12.99
CA VAL A 129 -17.51 -13.44 13.41
C VAL A 129 -18.72 -12.94 12.62
N ASN A 130 -18.91 -11.63 12.53
CA ASN A 130 -20.08 -11.01 11.89
C ASN A 130 -20.14 -11.31 10.40
N ASP A 131 -18.99 -11.31 9.74
CA ASP A 131 -18.86 -11.64 8.32
C ASP A 131 -18.88 -13.16 8.07
N GLY A 132 -18.88 -13.98 9.12
CA GLY A 132 -18.97 -15.43 9.01
C GLY A 132 -17.70 -16.09 8.47
N TYR A 133 -16.52 -15.53 8.73
CA TYR A 133 -15.26 -16.24 8.51
C TYR A 133 -15.15 -17.43 9.44
N PHE A 134 -15.54 -17.25 10.71
CA PHE A 134 -15.47 -18.27 11.74
C PHE A 134 -16.64 -18.14 12.74
N SER A 135 -16.83 -19.18 13.57
CA SER A 135 -17.86 -19.15 14.62
C SER A 135 -17.47 -18.20 15.76
N LYS A 136 -18.42 -17.81 16.63
CA LYS A 136 -18.10 -16.99 17.82
C LYS A 136 -17.01 -17.64 18.70
N LYS A 137 -17.05 -18.97 18.88
CA LYS A 137 -16.03 -19.69 19.66
C LYS A 137 -14.66 -19.57 19.01
N ASP A 138 -14.59 -19.81 17.72
CA ASP A 138 -13.33 -19.73 16.96
C ASP A 138 -12.84 -18.26 16.87
N GLY A 139 -13.75 -17.29 16.88
CA GLY A 139 -13.43 -15.86 16.93
C GLY A 139 -12.80 -15.41 18.24
N GLU A 140 -13.20 -15.98 19.39
CA GLU A 140 -12.49 -15.74 20.66
C GLU A 140 -11.08 -16.32 20.63
N VAL A 141 -10.89 -17.52 20.07
CA VAL A 141 -9.54 -18.09 19.88
C VAL A 141 -8.70 -17.17 18.98
N PHE A 142 -9.28 -16.71 17.86
CA PHE A 142 -8.59 -15.79 16.95
C PHE A 142 -8.19 -14.48 17.63
N TYR A 143 -9.10 -13.87 18.39
CA TYR A 143 -8.82 -12.68 19.18
C TYR A 143 -7.65 -12.89 20.14
N GLU A 144 -7.64 -14.02 20.86
CA GLU A 144 -6.59 -14.33 21.83
C GLU A 144 -5.23 -14.62 21.16
N GLU A 145 -5.21 -15.38 20.06
CA GLU A 145 -4.00 -15.66 19.28
C GLU A 145 -3.41 -14.37 18.68
N LEU A 146 -4.25 -13.53 18.07
CA LEU A 146 -3.80 -12.27 17.48
C LEU A 146 -3.29 -11.29 18.55
N SER A 147 -4.01 -11.17 19.67
CA SER A 147 -3.59 -10.34 20.81
C SER A 147 -2.25 -10.81 21.37
N TRP A 148 -2.09 -12.12 21.56
CA TRP A 148 -0.84 -12.71 22.04
C TRP A 148 0.33 -12.41 21.11
N LEU A 149 0.15 -12.59 19.79
CA LEU A 149 1.19 -12.32 18.78
C LEU A 149 1.62 -10.84 18.80
N CYS A 150 0.67 -9.91 18.91
CA CYS A 150 0.96 -8.48 18.97
C CYS A 150 1.65 -8.07 20.27
N LEU A 151 1.17 -8.54 21.43
CA LEU A 151 1.77 -8.27 22.74
C LEU A 151 3.22 -8.75 22.83
N ASN A 152 3.51 -9.92 22.25
CA ASN A 152 4.84 -10.52 22.24
C ASN A 152 5.71 -10.08 21.04
N GLN A 153 5.24 -9.11 20.23
CA GLN A 153 5.94 -8.54 19.08
C GLN A 153 6.36 -9.57 18.00
N TYR A 154 5.54 -10.60 17.78
CA TYR A 154 5.74 -11.59 16.70
C TYR A 154 5.32 -11.05 15.34
N GLY A 155 4.44 -10.06 15.30
CA GLY A 155 4.08 -9.37 14.07
C GLY A 155 3.31 -8.08 14.33
N ALA A 156 3.22 -7.25 13.30
CA ALA A 156 2.48 -5.98 13.35
C ALA A 156 1.84 -5.67 11.99
N PHE A 157 0.67 -5.04 12.02
CA PHE A 157 0.03 -4.47 10.83
C PHE A 157 0.69 -3.16 10.40
N ASN A 158 0.40 -2.72 9.19
CA ASN A 158 0.74 -1.37 8.76
C ASN A 158 0.11 -0.28 9.64
N SER A 159 0.74 0.90 9.67
CA SER A 159 0.37 1.97 10.59
C SER A 159 -1.11 2.39 10.55
N PRO A 160 -1.78 2.54 9.38
CA PRO A 160 -3.21 2.86 9.33
C PRO A 160 -4.14 1.94 10.14
N VAL A 161 -3.83 0.64 10.25
CA VAL A 161 -4.61 -0.29 11.09
C VAL A 161 -4.56 0.17 12.55
N TRP A 162 -3.36 0.45 13.07
CA TRP A 162 -3.17 0.89 14.44
C TRP A 162 -3.76 2.28 14.73
N PHE A 163 -3.71 3.18 13.74
CA PHE A 163 -4.27 4.53 13.86
C PHE A 163 -5.80 4.53 13.92
N ASN A 164 -6.46 3.72 13.08
CA ASN A 164 -7.87 3.94 12.76
C ASN A 164 -8.79 2.79 13.19
N VAL A 165 -8.32 1.53 13.20
CA VAL A 165 -9.19 0.37 13.46
C VAL A 165 -9.64 0.35 14.92
N GLY A 166 -10.94 0.13 15.13
CA GLY A 166 -11.56 0.03 16.45
C GLY A 166 -11.86 1.37 17.14
N LEU A 167 -11.47 2.52 16.59
CA LEU A 167 -11.79 3.83 17.21
C LEU A 167 -13.31 4.04 17.37
N HIS A 168 -14.09 3.72 16.32
CA HIS A 168 -15.54 3.80 16.41
C HIS A 168 -16.13 2.67 17.26
N HIS A 169 -15.66 1.44 17.04
CA HIS A 169 -16.27 0.23 17.59
C HIS A 169 -16.08 0.09 19.10
N GLU A 170 -14.88 0.44 19.59
CA GLU A 170 -14.53 0.28 21.00
C GLU A 170 -14.74 1.56 21.79
N TYR A 171 -14.54 2.73 21.15
CA TYR A 171 -14.56 4.03 21.84
C TYR A 171 -15.70 4.95 21.38
N GLY A 172 -16.53 4.57 20.41
CA GLY A 172 -17.65 5.41 19.92
C GLY A 172 -17.21 6.67 19.17
N VAL A 173 -15.95 6.74 18.72
CA VAL A 173 -15.38 7.92 18.06
C VAL A 173 -16.12 8.21 16.76
N GLY A 174 -16.38 9.51 16.52
CA GLY A 174 -16.83 9.98 15.21
C GLY A 174 -18.31 9.81 14.90
N THR A 175 -19.15 9.53 15.89
CA THR A 175 -20.61 9.42 15.73
C THR A 175 -21.24 10.66 15.06
N ASP A 176 -20.74 11.86 15.39
CA ASP A 176 -21.17 13.14 14.80
C ASP A 176 -20.19 13.70 13.74
N SER A 177 -19.34 12.84 13.16
CA SER A 177 -18.37 13.28 12.16
C SER A 177 -19.00 13.52 10.79
N ALA A 178 -18.28 14.24 9.92
CA ALA A 178 -18.67 14.37 8.52
C ALA A 178 -18.68 13.01 7.80
N LYS A 179 -19.27 12.96 6.60
CA LYS A 179 -19.25 11.75 5.77
C LYS A 179 -17.83 11.23 5.57
N GLY A 180 -17.70 9.91 5.71
CA GLY A 180 -16.44 9.21 5.50
C GLY A 180 -16.12 8.97 4.04
N ASN A 181 -15.19 8.03 3.86
CA ASN A 181 -14.71 7.49 2.60
C ASN A 181 -15.69 6.45 2.03
N TRP A 182 -15.32 5.80 0.93
CA TRP A 182 -16.13 4.78 0.26
C TRP A 182 -15.86 3.40 0.86
N HIS A 183 -16.89 2.64 1.19
CA HIS A 183 -16.78 1.23 1.57
C HIS A 183 -17.64 0.39 0.65
N TYR A 184 -17.33 -0.91 0.55
CA TYR A 184 -18.19 -1.83 -0.20
C TYR A 184 -19.42 -2.19 0.65
N GLU A 185 -20.61 -2.18 0.04
CA GLU A 185 -21.86 -2.53 0.70
C GLU A 185 -22.44 -3.78 0.05
N ASP A 186 -22.27 -4.93 0.71
CA ASP A 186 -22.68 -6.25 0.24
C ASP A 186 -24.17 -6.30 -0.13
N SER A 187 -25.02 -5.62 0.64
CA SER A 187 -26.47 -5.59 0.40
C SER A 187 -26.86 -4.84 -0.88
N LEU A 188 -26.02 -3.91 -1.33
CA LEU A 188 -26.20 -3.12 -2.56
C LEU A 188 -25.39 -3.68 -3.74
N GLY A 189 -24.34 -4.47 -3.48
CA GLY A 189 -23.44 -5.00 -4.50
C GLY A 189 -22.57 -3.93 -5.19
N GLN A 190 -22.36 -2.79 -4.52
CA GLN A 190 -21.60 -1.64 -5.00
C GLN A 190 -21.03 -0.85 -3.82
N ALA A 191 -20.03 0.01 -4.08
CA ALA A 191 -19.52 0.88 -3.04
C ALA A 191 -20.47 2.04 -2.73
N LYS A 192 -20.47 2.46 -1.47
CA LYS A 192 -21.25 3.58 -0.95
C LYS A 192 -20.36 4.44 -0.06
N ARG A 193 -20.66 5.74 -0.02
CA ARG A 193 -19.98 6.65 0.89
C ARG A 193 -20.46 6.46 2.33
N ALA A 194 -19.53 6.24 3.25
CA ALA A 194 -19.80 6.07 4.67
C ALA A 194 -20.47 7.31 5.27
N THR A 195 -21.37 7.08 6.23
CA THR A 195 -22.10 8.12 6.95
C THR A 195 -21.24 8.87 7.95
N SER A 196 -20.21 8.20 8.50
CA SER A 196 -19.22 8.77 9.41
C SER A 196 -17.80 8.49 8.92
N GLN A 197 -16.81 9.22 9.44
CA GLN A 197 -15.39 9.03 9.11
C GLN A 197 -14.74 7.80 9.73
N TYR A 198 -15.33 7.22 10.78
CA TYR A 198 -14.63 6.25 11.66
C TYR A 198 -15.31 4.88 11.73
N GLU A 199 -16.59 4.77 11.38
CA GLU A 199 -17.32 3.50 11.32
C GLU A 199 -16.67 2.52 10.33
N TYR A 200 -16.21 3.03 9.18
CA TYR A 200 -15.38 2.28 8.23
C TYR A 200 -14.00 2.93 8.19
N PRO A 201 -13.01 2.45 8.96
CA PRO A 201 -11.69 3.08 9.05
C PRO A 201 -10.85 2.85 7.80
N GLN A 202 -9.91 3.76 7.50
CA GLN A 202 -8.88 3.48 6.51
C GLN A 202 -7.83 2.51 7.11
N GLY A 203 -7.87 1.24 6.68
CA GLY A 203 -6.96 0.19 7.14
C GLY A 203 -5.74 -0.04 6.24
N SER A 204 -5.83 0.31 4.95
CA SER A 204 -4.78 0.05 3.96
C SER A 204 -3.73 1.16 3.91
N ALA A 205 -2.46 0.82 3.70
CA ALA A 205 -1.36 1.78 3.60
C ALA A 205 -0.96 2.13 2.16
N CYS A 206 -1.23 1.23 1.22
CA CYS A 206 -0.64 1.27 -0.12
C CYS A 206 -1.75 1.28 -1.17
N PHE A 207 -1.68 2.23 -2.09
CA PHE A 207 -2.67 2.43 -3.14
C PHE A 207 -2.00 2.58 -4.50
N ILE A 208 -2.70 2.14 -5.55
CA ILE A 208 -2.34 2.39 -6.96
C ILE A 208 -3.54 3.07 -7.60
N GLN A 209 -3.32 4.15 -8.34
CA GLN A 209 -4.37 4.93 -8.99
C GLN A 209 -4.07 5.10 -10.48
N SER A 210 -5.12 5.12 -11.30
CA SER A 210 -4.99 5.50 -12.72
C SER A 210 -5.17 7.01 -12.90
N VAL A 211 -4.68 7.50 -14.04
CA VAL A 211 -5.00 8.82 -14.56
C VAL A 211 -5.24 8.70 -16.06
N ASP A 212 -6.21 9.44 -16.57
CA ASP A 212 -6.51 9.52 -18.00
C ASP A 212 -5.99 10.84 -18.59
N ASP A 213 -5.85 10.89 -19.91
CA ASP A 213 -5.38 12.06 -20.67
C ASP A 213 -6.45 13.15 -20.82
N ASP A 214 -7.03 13.57 -19.70
CA ASP A 214 -7.95 14.69 -19.63
C ASP A 214 -7.80 15.45 -18.32
N LEU A 215 -8.07 16.76 -18.37
CA LEU A 215 -7.84 17.64 -17.22
C LEU A 215 -8.72 17.30 -16.02
N GLU A 216 -9.91 16.74 -16.23
CA GLU A 216 -10.81 16.37 -15.13
C GLU A 216 -10.25 15.15 -14.37
N SER A 217 -9.76 14.13 -15.08
CA SER A 217 -9.10 12.95 -14.49
C SER A 217 -7.81 13.34 -13.75
N ILE A 218 -6.97 14.19 -14.36
CA ILE A 218 -5.75 14.74 -13.76
C ILE A 218 -6.03 15.47 -12.45
N LEU A 219 -7.02 16.38 -12.42
CA LEU A 219 -7.34 17.13 -11.20
C LEU A 219 -8.07 16.27 -10.15
N LYS A 220 -8.85 15.27 -10.57
CA LYS A 220 -9.45 14.29 -9.66
C LYS A 220 -8.40 13.43 -8.97
N LEU A 221 -7.31 13.08 -9.65
CA LEU A 221 -6.19 12.38 -9.02
C LEU A 221 -5.61 13.22 -7.87
N ALA A 222 -5.29 14.49 -8.10
CA ALA A 222 -4.78 15.39 -7.06
C ALA A 222 -5.71 15.43 -5.82
N HIS A 223 -7.03 15.53 -6.04
CA HIS A 223 -8.01 15.49 -4.96
C HIS A 223 -7.98 14.15 -4.21
N SER A 224 -7.99 13.02 -4.94
CA SER A 224 -7.97 11.68 -4.35
C SER A 224 -6.71 11.44 -3.51
N GLU A 225 -5.56 11.85 -4.00
CA GLU A 225 -4.28 11.73 -3.29
C GLU A 225 -4.25 12.55 -1.99
N GLY A 226 -4.73 13.80 -2.04
CA GLY A 226 -4.91 14.61 -0.83
C GLY A 226 -5.79 13.91 0.22
N MET A 227 -6.86 13.24 -0.21
CA MET A 227 -7.72 12.47 0.70
C MET A 227 -7.01 11.24 1.28
N LEU A 228 -6.16 10.56 0.52
CA LEU A 228 -5.36 9.43 1.00
C LEU A 228 -4.33 9.85 2.05
N PHE A 229 -3.61 10.94 1.78
CA PHE A 229 -2.57 11.44 2.66
C PHE A 229 -3.15 11.79 4.03
N LYS A 230 -4.31 12.45 4.09
CA LYS A 230 -5.02 12.79 5.33
C LYS A 230 -5.08 11.63 6.34
N PHE A 231 -5.21 10.39 5.89
CA PHE A 231 -5.43 9.21 6.74
C PHE A 231 -4.20 8.29 6.91
N GLY A 232 -3.02 8.73 6.48
CA GLY A 232 -1.78 8.01 6.79
C GLY A 232 -1.23 7.10 5.68
N SER A 233 -1.78 7.17 4.47
CA SER A 233 -1.46 6.22 3.38
C SER A 233 -0.78 6.89 2.21
N GLY A 234 -0.13 6.09 1.37
CA GLY A 234 0.58 6.54 0.18
C GLY A 234 0.05 5.89 -1.10
N THR A 235 0.38 6.50 -2.23
CA THR A 235 -0.20 6.19 -3.55
C THR A 235 0.85 6.12 -4.63
N GLY A 236 0.64 5.33 -5.67
CA GLY A 236 1.41 5.48 -6.90
C GLY A 236 0.57 5.49 -8.16
N THR A 237 1.13 6.10 -9.20
CA THR A 237 0.42 6.40 -10.45
C THR A 237 1.38 6.29 -11.63
N ASP A 238 0.93 5.63 -12.71
CA ASP A 238 1.57 5.72 -14.02
C ASP A 238 1.11 6.99 -14.72
N LEU A 239 2.06 7.89 -15.03
CA LEU A 239 1.79 9.15 -15.72
C LEU A 239 1.93 9.03 -17.24
N SER A 240 2.34 7.87 -17.75
CA SER A 240 2.45 7.61 -19.19
C SER A 240 1.16 7.82 -20.00
N PRO A 241 -0.06 7.70 -19.43
CA PRO A 241 -1.29 8.05 -20.15
C PRO A 241 -1.41 9.53 -20.48
N ILE A 242 -0.78 10.44 -19.74
CA ILE A 242 -0.87 11.89 -20.00
C ILE A 242 -0.01 12.23 -21.21
N ARG A 243 -0.59 12.86 -22.25
CA ARG A 243 0.12 13.18 -23.49
C ARG A 243 1.39 14.01 -23.25
N SER A 244 2.41 13.76 -24.06
CA SER A 244 3.70 14.47 -23.99
C SER A 244 3.56 15.94 -24.40
N LYS A 245 4.39 16.82 -23.85
CA LYS A 245 4.53 18.23 -24.30
C LYS A 245 4.96 18.36 -25.78
N ARG A 246 5.35 17.26 -26.43
CA ARG A 246 5.72 17.20 -27.86
C ARG A 246 4.52 16.94 -28.77
N GLU A 247 3.34 16.70 -28.20
CA GLU A 247 2.09 16.45 -28.93
C GLU A 247 1.27 17.74 -29.09
N SER A 248 0.11 17.65 -29.75
CA SER A 248 -0.82 18.78 -29.91
C SER A 248 -2.10 18.59 -29.09
N ILE A 249 -2.76 19.70 -28.72
CA ILE A 249 -4.13 19.67 -28.18
C ILE A 249 -5.16 20.11 -29.23
N SER A 250 -6.39 19.61 -29.11
CA SER A 250 -7.48 19.87 -30.06
C SER A 250 -7.83 21.35 -30.23
N GLY A 251 -7.51 22.19 -29.24
CA GLY A 251 -7.68 23.65 -29.27
C GLY A 251 -6.58 24.43 -30.00
N GLY A 252 -5.58 23.78 -30.59
CA GLY A 252 -4.51 24.46 -31.36
C GLY A 252 -3.32 24.96 -30.54
N GLY A 253 -2.92 24.22 -29.49
CA GLY A 253 -1.79 24.55 -28.63
C GLY A 253 -0.90 23.34 -28.30
N ILE A 254 0.06 23.57 -27.39
CA ILE A 254 0.98 22.57 -26.87
C ILE A 254 0.53 22.16 -25.46
N PRO A 255 0.36 20.86 -25.15
CA PRO A 255 0.03 20.40 -23.81
C PRO A 255 1.19 20.63 -22.84
N SER A 256 0.89 20.77 -21.56
CA SER A 256 1.91 20.99 -20.53
C SER A 256 2.78 19.75 -20.23
N GLY A 257 2.35 18.56 -20.66
CA GLY A 257 2.97 17.28 -20.36
C GLY A 257 2.83 16.82 -18.90
N PRO A 258 3.11 15.55 -18.59
CA PRO A 258 3.03 14.99 -17.23
C PRO A 258 3.89 15.74 -16.21
N MET A 259 5.06 16.26 -16.60
CA MET A 259 5.99 16.94 -15.70
C MET A 259 5.39 18.19 -15.04
N SER A 260 4.47 18.87 -15.73
CA SER A 260 3.82 20.06 -15.19
C SER A 260 2.79 19.71 -14.11
N PHE A 261 2.06 18.60 -14.29
CA PHE A 261 1.11 18.10 -13.30
C PHE A 261 1.80 17.39 -12.13
N LEU A 262 2.96 16.77 -12.37
CA LEU A 262 3.82 16.22 -11.33
C LEU A 262 4.15 17.28 -10.25
N ARG A 263 4.41 18.54 -10.65
CA ARG A 263 4.60 19.64 -9.70
C ARG A 263 3.36 19.92 -8.84
N VAL A 264 2.16 19.77 -9.40
CA VAL A 264 0.92 19.94 -8.64
C VAL A 264 0.78 18.83 -7.60
N TYR A 265 1.05 17.59 -7.99
CA TYR A 265 0.96 16.43 -7.09
C TYR A 265 1.99 16.50 -5.97
N ASP A 266 3.23 16.88 -6.26
CA ASP A 266 4.27 17.14 -5.25
C ASP A 266 3.82 18.18 -4.23
N GLN A 267 3.21 19.28 -4.68
CA GLN A 267 2.73 20.31 -3.76
C GLN A 267 1.52 19.87 -2.94
N VAL A 268 0.63 19.04 -3.49
CA VAL A 268 -0.46 18.41 -2.71
C VAL A 268 0.12 17.52 -1.61
N ALA A 269 1.14 16.71 -1.93
CA ALA A 269 1.85 15.87 -0.98
C ALA A 269 2.59 16.68 0.10
N ASN A 270 3.13 17.85 -0.27
CA ASN A 270 3.79 18.77 0.65
C ASN A 270 2.83 19.39 1.67
N VAL A 271 1.65 19.85 1.23
CA VAL A 271 0.71 20.58 2.09
C VAL A 271 -0.17 19.67 2.93
N VAL A 272 -0.48 18.45 2.45
CA VAL A 272 -1.31 17.49 3.20
C VAL A 272 -0.42 16.54 4.01
N ARG A 273 -0.30 16.83 5.31
CA ARG A 273 0.47 15.97 6.23
C ARG A 273 -0.28 14.67 6.53
N SER A 274 0.49 13.58 6.62
CA SER A 274 -0.04 12.23 6.70
C SER A 274 -0.61 11.91 8.09
N GLY A 275 -1.90 11.54 8.15
CA GLY A 275 -2.57 11.13 9.40
C GLY A 275 -2.75 12.25 10.43
N GLY A 276 -2.68 13.53 10.03
CA GLY A 276 -2.69 14.67 10.95
C GLY A 276 -1.46 14.76 11.87
N LYS A 277 -0.41 13.97 11.60
CA LYS A 277 0.86 13.97 12.32
C LYS A 277 1.96 14.61 11.46
N THR A 278 3.18 14.74 11.97
CA THR A 278 4.32 15.39 11.30
C THR A 278 4.92 14.60 10.11
N ARG A 279 4.30 13.50 9.65
CA ARG A 279 4.85 12.67 8.57
C ARG A 279 4.46 13.23 7.20
N ARG A 280 5.42 13.36 6.28
CA ARG A 280 5.16 13.73 4.88
C ARG A 280 4.34 12.65 4.17
N ALA A 281 3.52 13.07 3.21
CA ALA A 281 2.88 12.15 2.28
C ALA A 281 3.94 11.36 1.48
N ALA A 282 3.58 10.18 1.00
CA ALA A 282 4.46 9.35 0.18
C ALA A 282 3.75 9.03 -1.13
N LYS A 283 4.43 9.31 -2.25
CA LYS A 283 3.90 9.10 -3.59
C LYS A 283 4.93 8.47 -4.52
N MET A 284 4.50 7.52 -5.35
CA MET A 284 5.26 7.03 -6.50
C MET A 284 4.69 7.63 -7.78
N ASN A 285 5.56 8.09 -8.67
CA ASN A 285 5.19 8.41 -10.05
C ASN A 285 6.06 7.58 -10.98
N THR A 286 5.42 6.89 -11.92
CA THR A 286 6.11 6.13 -12.95
C THR A 286 5.87 6.71 -14.33
N ILE A 287 6.85 6.59 -15.20
CA ILE A 287 6.68 6.85 -16.63
C ILE A 287 7.39 5.75 -17.43
N ARG A 288 6.83 5.36 -18.57
CA ARG A 288 7.41 4.33 -19.45
C ARG A 288 8.57 4.90 -20.25
N ASP A 289 9.57 4.05 -20.47
CA ASP A 289 10.78 4.30 -21.26
C ASP A 289 10.55 4.93 -22.65
N TRP A 290 9.43 4.64 -23.30
CA TRP A 290 9.08 5.16 -24.62
C TRP A 290 8.37 6.52 -24.59
N HIS A 291 8.00 7.04 -23.42
CA HIS A 291 7.20 8.25 -23.33
C HIS A 291 7.95 9.48 -23.89
N GLY A 292 7.25 10.38 -24.58
CA GLY A 292 7.84 11.58 -25.19
C GLY A 292 8.65 12.44 -24.21
N ASP A 293 8.23 12.50 -22.95
CA ASP A 293 8.83 13.32 -21.89
C ASP A 293 9.76 12.53 -20.94
N ILE A 294 10.22 11.35 -21.35
CA ILE A 294 11.05 10.47 -20.51
C ILE A 294 12.34 11.13 -20.04
N GLU A 295 13.00 11.91 -20.90
CA GLU A 295 14.28 12.52 -20.57
C GLU A 295 14.13 13.62 -19.51
N GLU A 296 13.08 14.44 -19.61
CA GLU A 296 12.75 15.43 -18.57
C GLU A 296 12.37 14.78 -17.24
N PHE A 297 11.73 13.60 -17.29
CA PHE A 297 11.40 12.84 -16.09
C PHE A 297 12.66 12.30 -15.39
N ILE A 298 13.62 11.78 -16.16
CA ILE A 298 14.92 11.31 -15.66
C ILE A 298 15.72 12.45 -15.03
N ASP A 299 15.72 13.62 -15.68
CA ASP A 299 16.49 14.78 -15.22
C ASP A 299 15.79 15.55 -14.07
N ALA A 300 14.54 15.20 -13.72
CA ALA A 300 13.69 16.01 -12.84
C ALA A 300 14.31 16.30 -11.46
N LYS A 301 14.59 15.26 -10.67
CA LYS A 301 15.10 15.44 -9.29
C LYS A 301 16.56 15.88 -9.25
N GLN A 302 17.42 15.38 -10.14
CA GLN A 302 18.81 15.82 -10.19
C GLN A 302 18.97 17.31 -10.53
N LEU A 303 18.05 17.90 -11.30
CA LEU A 303 18.05 19.34 -11.57
C LEU A 303 17.55 20.16 -10.37
N GLU A 304 16.58 19.65 -9.61
CA GLU A 304 16.14 20.28 -8.35
C GLU A 304 17.21 20.16 -7.26
N GLU A 305 17.95 19.05 -7.22
CA GLU A 305 19.07 18.84 -6.31
C GLU A 305 20.17 19.91 -6.50
N LYS A 306 20.52 20.22 -7.74
CA LYS A 306 21.45 21.31 -8.07
C LYS A 306 20.96 22.68 -7.56
N LYS A 307 19.64 22.92 -7.54
CA LYS A 307 19.07 24.16 -6.98
C LYS A 307 19.15 24.15 -5.45
N ALA A 308 18.86 23.03 -4.81
CA ALA A 308 18.97 22.89 -3.36
C ALA A 308 20.42 23.16 -2.90
N TRP A 309 21.42 22.59 -3.59
CA TRP A 309 22.83 22.86 -3.29
C TRP A 309 23.20 24.33 -3.47
N ALA A 310 22.74 24.97 -4.55
CA ALA A 310 22.96 26.41 -4.75
C ALA A 310 22.33 27.25 -3.61
N LEU A 311 21.16 26.86 -3.09
CA LEU A 311 20.55 27.52 -1.93
C LEU A 311 21.38 27.29 -0.65
N ILE A 312 21.82 26.06 -0.40
CA ILE A 312 22.66 25.73 0.76
C ILE A 312 23.97 26.54 0.72
N GLU A 313 24.60 26.67 -0.45
CA GLU A 313 25.80 27.49 -0.64
C GLU A 313 25.55 28.98 -0.34
N GLN A 314 24.33 29.47 -0.49
CA GLN A 314 23.93 30.83 -0.11
C GLN A 314 23.49 30.96 1.37
N GLY A 315 23.58 29.87 2.15
CA GLY A 315 23.33 29.86 3.59
C GLY A 315 21.91 29.48 4.00
N TYR A 316 21.08 28.95 3.10
CA TYR A 316 19.78 28.37 3.46
C TYR A 316 19.97 27.04 4.20
N ASP A 317 19.06 26.71 5.12
CA ASP A 317 19.14 25.46 5.88
C ASP A 317 18.99 24.23 4.95
N GLY A 318 20.05 23.42 4.90
CA GLY A 318 20.14 22.18 4.14
C GLY A 318 19.70 20.94 4.91
N SER A 319 19.16 21.09 6.12
CA SER A 319 18.56 19.97 6.85
C SER A 319 17.39 19.36 6.05
N TYR A 320 17.03 18.11 6.35
CA TYR A 320 15.98 17.39 5.63
C TYR A 320 14.61 18.12 5.61
N ASN A 321 14.33 18.99 6.60
CA ASN A 321 13.15 19.86 6.65
C ASN A 321 13.49 21.35 6.54
N GLY A 322 14.72 21.67 6.14
CA GLY A 322 15.21 23.04 6.01
C GLY A 322 14.66 23.74 4.76
N ASP A 323 14.79 25.06 4.75
CA ASP A 323 14.24 25.93 3.71
C ASP A 323 14.75 25.60 2.30
N ALA A 324 15.98 25.10 2.16
CA ALA A 324 16.53 24.73 0.85
C ALA A 324 15.74 23.59 0.21
N TYR A 325 15.59 22.46 0.90
CA TYR A 325 14.80 21.32 0.39
C TYR A 325 13.30 21.58 0.41
N GLY A 326 12.81 22.45 1.31
CA GLY A 326 11.39 22.82 1.37
C GLY A 326 10.91 23.69 0.20
N SER A 327 11.84 24.29 -0.57
CA SER A 327 11.51 25.23 -1.66
C SER A 327 11.71 24.69 -3.08
N VAL A 328 12.36 23.53 -3.23
CA VAL A 328 12.56 22.85 -4.52
C VAL A 328 11.46 21.81 -4.79
N MET A 329 11.31 21.41 -6.04
CA MET A 329 10.21 20.53 -6.46
C MET A 329 10.55 19.03 -6.30
N TYR A 330 9.52 18.19 -6.33
CA TYR A 330 9.58 16.73 -6.42
C TYR A 330 10.21 16.04 -5.18
N GLN A 331 10.27 16.73 -4.05
CA GLN A 331 10.85 16.19 -2.80
C GLN A 331 9.88 15.28 -2.04
N ASN A 332 8.59 15.29 -2.40
CA ASN A 332 7.55 14.48 -1.76
C ASN A 332 7.15 13.26 -2.61
N GLU A 333 7.93 12.97 -3.64
CA GLU A 333 7.64 11.95 -4.64
C GLU A 333 8.88 11.09 -4.92
N ASN A 334 8.64 9.79 -5.04
CA ASN A 334 9.57 8.83 -5.61
C ASN A 334 9.29 8.76 -7.11
N LEU A 335 10.34 8.82 -7.92
CA LEU A 335 10.24 8.73 -9.38
C LEU A 335 10.82 7.40 -9.83
N SER A 336 10.16 6.69 -10.73
CA SER A 336 10.72 5.47 -11.32
C SER A 336 10.43 5.36 -12.80
N VAL A 337 11.44 5.02 -13.58
CA VAL A 337 11.25 4.68 -15.01
C VAL A 337 10.82 3.22 -15.11
N ARG A 338 9.70 2.99 -15.78
CA ARG A 338 9.21 1.66 -16.13
C ARG A 338 9.84 1.24 -17.45
N VAL A 339 10.85 0.36 -17.37
CA VAL A 339 11.66 -0.09 -18.51
C VAL A 339 11.14 -1.41 -19.06
N SER A 340 11.01 -1.49 -20.38
CA SER A 340 10.70 -2.71 -21.12
C SER A 340 11.96 -3.56 -21.34
N ASP A 341 11.78 -4.85 -21.60
CA ASP A 341 12.88 -5.75 -21.97
C ASP A 341 13.57 -5.27 -23.27
N ASP A 342 12.79 -4.75 -24.23
CA ASP A 342 13.30 -4.18 -25.48
C ASP A 342 14.20 -2.96 -25.26
N PHE A 343 13.84 -2.07 -24.33
CA PHE A 343 14.69 -0.93 -23.96
C PHE A 343 15.99 -1.40 -23.33
N MET A 344 15.90 -2.34 -22.37
CA MET A 344 17.07 -2.86 -21.68
C MET A 344 18.02 -3.56 -22.66
N GLN A 345 17.49 -4.35 -23.58
CA GLN A 345 18.28 -5.00 -24.63
C GLN A 345 18.94 -3.95 -25.54
N SER A 346 18.17 -2.96 -26.03
CA SER A 346 18.72 -1.87 -26.86
C SER A 346 19.81 -1.09 -26.11
N ALA A 347 19.66 -0.83 -24.81
CA ALA A 347 20.65 -0.13 -24.01
C ALA A 347 21.94 -0.95 -23.81
N GLN A 348 21.84 -2.27 -23.67
CA GLN A 348 23.00 -3.17 -23.61
C GLN A 348 23.73 -3.25 -24.96
N ASP A 349 22.98 -3.27 -26.06
CA ASP A 349 23.52 -3.43 -27.41
C ASP A 349 24.05 -2.11 -28.03
N GLY A 350 23.96 -0.98 -27.32
CA GLY A 350 24.36 0.33 -27.87
C GLY A 350 23.38 0.90 -28.90
N GLY A 351 22.12 0.45 -28.86
CA GLY A 351 21.08 0.72 -29.84
C GLY A 351 20.39 2.08 -29.71
N GLU A 352 19.47 2.30 -30.65
CA GLU A 352 18.61 3.47 -30.70
C GLU A 352 17.31 3.22 -29.94
N TRP A 353 16.75 4.28 -29.35
CA TRP A 353 15.44 4.23 -28.71
C TRP A 353 14.56 5.36 -29.23
N TRP A 354 13.35 5.04 -29.67
CA TRP A 354 12.41 6.04 -30.17
C TRP A 354 11.34 6.32 -29.12
N THR A 355 11.24 7.58 -28.71
CA THR A 355 10.07 8.02 -27.94
C THR A 355 8.86 8.08 -28.86
N ARG A 356 7.67 8.00 -28.26
CA ARG A 356 6.40 7.87 -28.99
C ARG A 356 5.35 8.84 -28.46
N ALA A 357 4.52 9.33 -29.36
CA ALA A 357 3.33 10.08 -29.03
C ALA A 357 2.33 9.16 -28.31
N VAL A 358 1.78 9.61 -27.19
CA VAL A 358 0.80 8.83 -26.42
C VAL A 358 -0.48 8.66 -27.22
N THR A 359 -0.91 9.70 -27.95
CA THR A 359 -2.20 9.72 -28.64
C THR A 359 -2.21 8.98 -29.98
N THR A 360 -1.06 8.88 -30.66
CA THR A 360 -0.96 8.27 -32.01
C THR A 360 -0.02 7.07 -32.09
N GLY A 361 0.89 6.89 -31.12
CA GLY A 361 1.95 5.87 -31.16
C GLY A 361 3.08 6.17 -32.14
N GLU A 362 3.01 7.29 -32.87
CA GLU A 362 4.03 7.69 -33.83
C GLU A 362 5.35 8.05 -33.14
N LYS A 363 6.45 7.83 -33.86
CA LYS A 363 7.80 8.18 -33.38
C LYS A 363 7.91 9.69 -33.22
N LEU A 364 8.37 10.13 -32.05
CA LEU A 364 8.67 11.53 -31.76
C LEU A 364 10.16 11.78 -31.93
N GLU A 365 10.95 11.45 -30.90
CA GLU A 365 12.38 11.75 -30.86
C GLU A 365 13.20 10.47 -30.80
N LYS A 366 14.31 10.47 -31.52
CA LYS A 366 15.32 9.42 -31.44
C LYS A 366 16.28 9.73 -30.30
N LYS A 367 16.54 8.74 -29.46
CA LYS A 367 17.44 8.77 -28.31
C LYS A 367 18.47 7.65 -28.43
N ASN A 368 19.58 7.78 -27.70
CA ASN A 368 20.53 6.69 -27.52
C ASN A 368 20.12 5.90 -26.27
N ALA A 369 19.84 4.60 -26.41
CA ALA A 369 19.30 3.78 -25.31
C ALA A 369 20.28 3.68 -24.14
N THR A 370 21.56 3.42 -24.42
CA THR A 370 22.63 3.40 -23.40
C THR A 370 22.78 4.74 -22.70
N GLY A 371 22.67 5.84 -23.45
CA GLY A 371 22.72 7.20 -22.92
C GLY A 371 21.57 7.50 -21.96
N LEU A 372 20.34 7.07 -22.28
CA LEU A 372 19.20 7.18 -21.37
C LEU A 372 19.40 6.34 -20.10
N LEU A 373 19.89 5.10 -20.21
CA LEU A 373 20.18 4.25 -19.06
C LEU A 373 21.30 4.83 -18.17
N ASN A 374 22.33 5.43 -18.79
CA ASN A 374 23.38 6.13 -18.07
C ASN A 374 22.85 7.37 -17.34
N LYS A 375 21.96 8.14 -17.96
CA LYS A 375 21.29 9.28 -17.31
C LYS A 375 20.45 8.85 -16.10
N ILE A 376 19.72 7.75 -16.21
CA ILE A 376 18.99 7.16 -15.08
C ILE A 376 19.96 6.85 -13.95
N SER A 377 21.04 6.13 -14.25
CA SER A 377 22.06 5.74 -13.28
C SER A 377 22.74 6.95 -12.61
N GLU A 378 23.03 8.00 -13.39
CA GLU A 378 23.59 9.26 -12.90
C GLU A 378 22.63 9.98 -11.96
N GLY A 379 21.34 10.09 -12.31
CA GLY A 379 20.32 10.65 -11.42
C GLY A 379 20.23 9.88 -10.10
N THR A 380 20.15 8.55 -10.16
CA THR A 380 20.13 7.68 -8.99
C THR A 380 21.37 7.88 -8.12
N TRP A 381 22.55 8.04 -8.73
CA TRP A 381 23.79 8.29 -8.00
C TRP A 381 23.81 9.68 -7.33
N ILE A 382 23.28 10.70 -8.00
CA ILE A 382 23.23 12.08 -7.49
C ILE A 382 22.27 12.22 -6.31
N CYS A 383 21.05 11.68 -6.44
CA CYS A 383 19.96 11.99 -5.50
C CYS A 383 19.06 10.80 -5.13
N GLY A 384 19.39 9.58 -5.57
CA GLY A 384 18.59 8.38 -5.33
C GLY A 384 17.44 8.15 -6.32
N ASP A 385 17.20 9.09 -7.26
CA ASP A 385 16.11 9.04 -8.23
C ASP A 385 16.55 9.39 -9.66
N PRO A 386 15.88 8.85 -10.70
CA PRO A 386 14.75 7.92 -10.60
C PRO A 386 15.22 6.49 -10.29
N GLY A 387 14.34 5.70 -9.68
CA GLY A 387 14.46 4.25 -9.62
C GLY A 387 14.09 3.56 -10.95
N LEU A 388 14.20 2.24 -10.98
CA LEU A 388 13.83 1.40 -12.13
C LEU A 388 12.74 0.39 -11.75
N GLN A 389 11.78 0.21 -12.64
CA GLN A 389 10.81 -0.89 -12.60
C GLN A 389 10.89 -1.70 -13.88
N TYR A 390 11.16 -3.00 -13.77
CA TYR A 390 11.30 -3.89 -14.92
C TYR A 390 9.93 -4.44 -15.35
N ASP A 391 9.39 -3.93 -16.46
CA ASP A 391 8.04 -4.26 -16.92
C ASP A 391 7.89 -5.75 -17.21
N GLY A 392 8.84 -6.37 -17.92
CA GLY A 392 8.79 -7.80 -18.26
C GLY A 392 8.70 -8.70 -17.03
N ALA A 393 9.55 -8.46 -16.03
CA ALA A 393 9.50 -9.19 -14.76
C ALA A 393 8.17 -8.98 -14.04
N ILE A 394 7.66 -7.75 -13.97
CA ILE A 394 6.40 -7.45 -13.28
C ILE A 394 5.22 -8.13 -13.97
N GLN A 395 5.12 -8.07 -15.30
CA GLN A 395 4.03 -8.73 -16.02
C GLN A 395 4.12 -10.27 -15.93
N LYS A 396 5.33 -10.84 -15.89
CA LYS A 396 5.55 -12.29 -15.74
C LYS A 396 4.94 -12.82 -14.43
N TRP A 397 5.02 -12.06 -13.35
CA TRP A 397 4.50 -12.45 -12.03
C TRP A 397 3.07 -11.95 -11.75
N HIS A 398 2.36 -11.49 -12.78
CA HIS A 398 1.02 -10.93 -12.62
C HIS A 398 -0.07 -12.01 -12.49
N THR A 399 -0.59 -12.17 -11.29
CA THR A 399 -1.66 -13.14 -10.96
C THR A 399 -3.02 -12.85 -11.60
N CYS A 400 -3.23 -11.64 -12.15
CA CYS A 400 -4.50 -11.19 -12.71
C CYS A 400 -4.36 -10.54 -14.10
N SER A 401 -3.41 -11.03 -14.92
CA SER A 401 -3.12 -10.49 -16.26
C SER A 401 -4.25 -10.65 -17.29
N GLY A 402 -5.29 -11.43 -16.98
CA GLY A 402 -6.50 -11.49 -17.76
C GLY A 402 -7.32 -10.20 -17.66
N THR A 403 -7.14 -9.38 -16.63
CA THR A 403 -7.85 -8.10 -16.48
C THR A 403 -7.24 -7.02 -17.37
N GLU A 404 -6.05 -6.53 -17.02
CA GLU A 404 -5.27 -5.53 -17.75
C GLU A 404 -3.79 -5.63 -17.33
N PRO A 405 -2.84 -4.95 -18.00
CA PRO A 405 -1.45 -4.91 -17.55
C PRO A 405 -1.28 -4.18 -16.21
N ILE A 406 -0.24 -4.51 -15.45
CA ILE A 406 0.16 -3.70 -14.29
C ILE A 406 0.87 -2.43 -14.78
N HIS A 407 0.40 -1.26 -14.38
CA HIS A 407 0.94 0.02 -14.86
C HIS A 407 1.95 0.68 -13.91
N SER A 408 1.75 0.53 -12.60
CA SER A 408 2.58 1.18 -11.58
C SER A 408 2.66 0.33 -10.31
N THR A 409 3.17 0.92 -9.24
CA THR A 409 3.26 0.34 -7.89
C THR A 409 2.82 1.38 -6.88
N ASN A 410 2.75 1.01 -5.60
CA ASN A 410 2.66 1.98 -4.51
C ASN A 410 4.02 2.72 -4.28
N PRO A 411 4.11 3.67 -3.30
CA PRO A 411 5.31 4.47 -3.05
C PRO A 411 6.63 3.71 -2.90
N CYS A 412 6.63 2.54 -2.27
CA CYS A 412 7.86 1.79 -1.97
C CYS A 412 8.08 0.57 -2.90
N SER A 413 7.29 0.45 -3.97
CA SER A 413 7.37 -0.61 -4.99
C SER A 413 7.13 -2.05 -4.50
N GLU A 414 6.60 -2.24 -3.30
CA GLU A 414 6.32 -3.55 -2.70
C GLU A 414 4.91 -4.08 -3.01
N TYR A 415 3.96 -3.19 -3.33
CA TYR A 415 2.64 -3.54 -3.82
C TYR A 415 2.56 -3.27 -5.33
N VAL A 416 2.47 -4.36 -6.09
CA VAL A 416 2.55 -4.39 -7.55
C VAL A 416 1.31 -5.08 -8.10
N PHE A 417 0.30 -4.27 -8.47
CA PHE A 417 -1.00 -4.80 -8.90
C PHE A 417 -1.74 -3.81 -9.80
N LEU A 418 -2.98 -4.13 -10.13
CA LEU A 418 -3.85 -3.35 -11.03
C LEU A 418 -4.13 -1.93 -10.51
N ASN A 419 -4.49 -1.05 -11.44
CA ASN A 419 -4.88 0.32 -11.12
C ASN A 419 -6.13 0.37 -10.24
N ASN A 420 -6.24 1.44 -9.47
CA ASN A 420 -7.35 1.70 -8.56
C ASN A 420 -7.55 0.55 -7.58
N THR A 421 -6.47 0.07 -6.96
CA THR A 421 -6.51 -0.97 -5.93
C THR A 421 -5.72 -0.53 -4.69
N ALA A 422 -5.94 -1.22 -3.58
CA ALA A 422 -5.26 -0.97 -2.32
C ALA A 422 -4.78 -2.28 -1.70
N CYS A 423 -3.79 -2.20 -0.80
CA CYS A 423 -3.26 -3.37 -0.11
C CYS A 423 -3.20 -3.17 1.41
N ASN A 424 -3.63 -4.20 2.14
CA ASN A 424 -3.44 -4.31 3.59
C ASN A 424 -2.13 -5.04 3.87
N LEU A 425 -1.21 -4.41 4.59
CA LEU A 425 0.10 -4.96 4.88
C LEU A 425 0.25 -5.39 6.35
N ALA A 426 1.06 -6.43 6.56
CA ALA A 426 1.53 -6.84 7.87
C ALA A 426 2.93 -7.46 7.75
N SER A 427 3.70 -7.44 8.83
CA SER A 427 5.04 -8.03 8.86
C SER A 427 5.25 -8.89 10.10
N LEU A 428 5.81 -10.09 9.90
CA LEU A 428 6.25 -10.99 10.96
C LEU A 428 7.69 -10.69 11.38
N ASN A 429 7.99 -10.74 12.68
CA ASN A 429 9.33 -10.56 13.22
C ASN A 429 10.06 -11.89 13.28
N LEU A 430 10.97 -12.15 12.33
CA LEU A 430 11.65 -13.44 12.21
C LEU A 430 12.45 -13.84 13.46
N MET A 431 13.00 -12.86 14.19
CA MET A 431 13.77 -13.14 15.40
C MET A 431 12.93 -13.76 16.52
N ARG A 432 11.61 -13.53 16.54
CA ARG A 432 10.72 -14.12 17.55
C ARG A 432 10.46 -15.61 17.32
N PHE A 433 10.75 -16.12 16.13
CA PHE A 433 10.60 -17.54 15.79
C PHE A 433 11.91 -18.31 15.97
N LYS A 434 13.02 -17.66 16.33
CA LYS A 434 14.27 -18.36 16.65
C LYS A 434 14.36 -18.57 18.16
N ARG A 435 14.49 -19.83 18.58
CA ARG A 435 14.73 -20.22 19.98
C ARG A 435 16.18 -19.95 20.38
N ASP A 436 16.41 -19.94 21.70
CA ASP A 436 17.74 -19.72 22.28
C ASP A 436 18.75 -20.80 21.88
N ASP A 437 18.30 -22.04 21.64
CA ASP A 437 19.12 -23.14 21.12
C ASP A 437 19.39 -23.06 19.60
N GLY A 438 18.90 -21.99 18.95
CA GLY A 438 19.09 -21.76 17.52
C GLY A 438 18.01 -22.38 16.64
N VAL A 439 17.07 -23.17 17.15
CA VAL A 439 16.03 -23.77 16.29
C VAL A 439 15.02 -22.71 15.83
N PHE A 440 14.75 -22.64 14.53
CA PHE A 440 13.63 -21.85 13.99
C PHE A 440 12.31 -22.63 14.13
N GLU A 441 11.32 -22.04 14.81
CA GLU A 441 10.02 -22.63 15.07
C GLU A 441 9.11 -22.53 13.84
N ILE A 442 9.39 -23.37 12.84
CA ILE A 442 8.68 -23.39 11.55
C ILE A 442 7.16 -23.48 11.72
N ASP A 443 6.67 -24.37 12.59
CA ASP A 443 5.22 -24.57 12.72
C ASP A 443 4.52 -23.39 13.40
N ARG A 444 5.19 -22.72 14.34
CA ARG A 444 4.69 -21.44 14.89
C ARG A 444 4.74 -20.35 13.83
N PHE A 445 5.77 -20.30 12.99
CA PHE A 445 5.83 -19.34 11.89
C PHE A 445 4.64 -19.51 10.92
N LYS A 446 4.33 -20.75 10.52
CA LYS A 446 3.16 -21.06 9.70
C LYS A 446 1.84 -20.66 10.38
N ALA A 447 1.68 -20.96 11.66
CA ALA A 447 0.49 -20.56 12.41
C ALA A 447 0.30 -19.03 12.45
N ALA A 448 1.38 -18.28 12.66
CA ALA A 448 1.34 -16.81 12.61
C ALA A 448 0.95 -16.29 11.22
N VAL A 449 1.50 -16.88 10.15
CA VAL A 449 1.12 -16.56 8.76
C VAL A 449 -0.40 -16.70 8.57
N ARG A 450 -0.97 -17.82 9.02
CA ARG A 450 -2.42 -18.10 8.88
C ARG A 450 -3.28 -17.07 9.64
N VAL A 451 -2.87 -16.68 10.85
CA VAL A 451 -3.56 -15.65 11.65
C VAL A 451 -3.52 -14.29 10.97
N PHE A 452 -2.34 -13.85 10.51
CA PHE A 452 -2.20 -12.53 9.88
C PHE A 452 -2.88 -12.44 8.51
N ILE A 453 -2.82 -13.49 7.68
CA ILE A 453 -3.57 -13.54 6.41
C ILE A 453 -5.07 -13.42 6.66
N THR A 454 -5.59 -14.14 7.66
CA THR A 454 -7.00 -14.07 8.05
C THR A 454 -7.38 -12.65 8.52
N ALA A 455 -6.53 -12.01 9.34
CA ALA A 455 -6.75 -10.64 9.79
C ALA A 455 -6.77 -9.64 8.62
N GLN A 456 -5.81 -9.74 7.69
CA GLN A 456 -5.71 -8.87 6.51
C GLN A 456 -6.92 -9.03 5.58
N GLU A 457 -7.40 -10.27 5.41
CA GLU A 457 -8.61 -10.60 4.65
C GLU A 457 -9.87 -9.95 5.24
N ILE A 458 -10.05 -10.03 6.57
CA ILE A 458 -11.18 -9.41 7.28
C ILE A 458 -11.17 -7.88 7.12
N LEU A 459 -9.98 -7.28 7.13
CA LEU A 459 -9.82 -5.83 6.98
C LEU A 459 -10.33 -5.29 5.64
N VAL A 460 -10.35 -6.07 4.56
CA VAL A 460 -10.66 -5.58 3.20
C VAL A 460 -12.07 -4.95 3.12
N ASP A 461 -13.10 -5.70 3.49
CA ASP A 461 -14.49 -5.23 3.34
C ASP A 461 -14.96 -4.37 4.53
N ASN A 462 -14.23 -4.38 5.65
CA ASN A 462 -14.49 -3.53 6.82
C ASN A 462 -13.74 -2.18 6.79
N ALA A 463 -12.88 -1.97 5.80
CA ALA A 463 -12.17 -0.71 5.59
C ALA A 463 -12.93 0.24 4.65
N SER A 464 -12.49 1.50 4.63
CA SER A 464 -12.90 2.49 3.62
C SER A 464 -11.73 3.01 2.78
N TYR A 465 -12.08 3.51 1.59
CA TYR A 465 -11.18 3.85 0.49
C TYR A 465 -11.52 5.25 -0.08
N PRO A 466 -10.53 6.00 -0.59
CA PRO A 466 -10.72 7.41 -0.97
C PRO A 466 -11.68 7.62 -2.16
N THR A 467 -11.81 6.62 -3.03
CA THR A 467 -12.65 6.68 -4.23
C THR A 467 -13.52 5.44 -4.37
N GLN A 468 -14.64 5.59 -5.07
CA GLN A 468 -15.55 4.49 -5.37
C GLN A 468 -14.85 3.35 -6.15
N PRO A 469 -14.07 3.61 -7.23
CA PRO A 469 -13.36 2.55 -7.94
C PRO A 469 -12.41 1.74 -7.06
N ILE A 470 -11.68 2.40 -6.15
CA ILE A 470 -10.76 1.70 -5.24
C ILE A 470 -11.52 0.81 -4.27
N ALA A 471 -12.64 1.28 -3.71
CA ALA A 471 -13.47 0.46 -2.82
C ALA A 471 -14.01 -0.79 -3.55
N GLU A 472 -14.52 -0.62 -4.77
CA GLU A 472 -15.06 -1.72 -5.58
C GLU A 472 -13.97 -2.71 -5.98
N ASN A 473 -12.84 -2.23 -6.48
CA ASN A 473 -11.75 -3.11 -6.91
C ASN A 473 -11.05 -3.79 -5.73
N SER A 474 -10.95 -3.14 -4.56
CA SER A 474 -10.42 -3.79 -3.35
C SER A 474 -11.31 -4.95 -2.89
N HIS A 475 -12.64 -4.80 -2.99
CA HIS A 475 -13.57 -5.91 -2.78
C HIS A 475 -13.43 -7.01 -3.85
N ILE A 476 -13.27 -6.64 -5.14
CA ILE A 476 -13.17 -7.59 -6.25
C ILE A 476 -11.92 -8.46 -6.15
N PHE A 477 -10.77 -7.88 -5.79
CA PHE A 477 -9.45 -8.52 -5.85
C PHE A 477 -8.89 -8.95 -4.50
N ARG A 478 -9.28 -8.29 -3.39
CA ARG A 478 -8.92 -8.67 -2.01
C ARG A 478 -7.40 -8.87 -1.82
N THR A 479 -6.59 -7.94 -2.31
CA THR A 479 -5.14 -8.08 -2.30
C THR A 479 -4.56 -7.86 -0.90
N LEU A 480 -3.67 -8.76 -0.50
CA LEU A 480 -3.03 -8.79 0.82
C LEU A 480 -1.50 -8.77 0.64
N GLY A 481 -0.78 -8.17 1.58
CA GLY A 481 0.68 -8.17 1.58
C GLY A 481 1.25 -8.56 2.94
N LEU A 482 1.51 -9.85 3.14
CA LEU A 482 2.23 -10.34 4.31
C LEU A 482 3.72 -10.39 3.99
N GLY A 483 4.52 -9.73 4.83
CA GLY A 483 5.97 -9.73 4.75
C GLY A 483 6.62 -10.15 6.08
N PHE A 484 7.91 -9.89 6.17
CA PHE A 484 8.68 -10.11 7.40
C PHE A 484 9.71 -9.00 7.63
N ALA A 485 10.16 -8.89 8.87
CA ALA A 485 11.23 -8.01 9.30
C ALA A 485 12.35 -8.82 9.98
N ASN A 486 13.52 -8.19 10.14
CA ASN A 486 14.69 -8.76 10.81
C ASN A 486 15.32 -9.98 10.12
N LEU A 487 15.20 -10.12 8.79
CA LEU A 487 15.91 -11.16 8.03
C LEU A 487 17.42 -11.08 8.25
N GLY A 488 18.01 -9.88 8.15
CA GLY A 488 19.45 -9.70 8.39
C GLY A 488 19.88 -10.07 9.79
N SER A 489 19.10 -9.67 10.80
CA SER A 489 19.35 -10.06 12.20
C SER A 489 19.29 -11.57 12.36
N LEU A 490 18.35 -12.24 11.70
CA LEU A 490 18.23 -13.69 11.75
C LEU A 490 19.47 -14.36 11.13
N VAL A 491 19.84 -13.96 9.91
CA VAL A 491 21.02 -14.49 9.19
C VAL A 491 22.28 -14.31 10.05
N MET A 492 22.52 -13.11 10.57
CA MET A 492 23.66 -12.82 11.45
C MET A 492 23.62 -13.61 12.76
N SER A 493 22.43 -13.86 13.33
CA SER A 493 22.28 -14.63 14.57
C SER A 493 22.63 -16.12 14.42
N TYR A 494 22.68 -16.62 13.18
CA TYR A 494 23.19 -17.95 12.84
C TYR A 494 24.69 -17.97 12.58
N GLY A 495 25.37 -16.82 12.63
CA GLY A 495 26.77 -16.70 12.25
C GLY A 495 27.00 -16.73 10.74
N LEU A 496 25.93 -16.59 9.92
CA LEU A 496 26.01 -16.58 8.47
C LEU A 496 26.28 -15.15 7.95
N PRO A 497 27.19 -14.95 6.99
CA PRO A 497 27.33 -13.67 6.31
C PRO A 497 26.05 -13.33 5.52
N TYR A 498 25.64 -12.06 5.51
CA TYR A 498 24.43 -11.65 4.78
C TYR A 498 24.54 -11.91 3.27
N ASP A 499 25.67 -11.53 2.67
CA ASP A 499 25.98 -11.84 1.27
C ASP A 499 26.69 -13.20 1.16
N SER A 500 25.93 -14.27 1.36
CA SER A 500 26.41 -15.64 1.24
C SER A 500 25.34 -16.55 0.61
N ASN A 501 25.77 -17.73 0.14
CA ASN A 501 24.83 -18.70 -0.41
C ASN A 501 23.88 -19.21 0.69
N GLU A 502 24.40 -19.40 1.90
CA GLU A 502 23.67 -19.84 3.08
C GLU A 502 22.65 -18.79 3.53
N GLY A 503 23.02 -17.50 3.51
CA GLY A 503 22.12 -16.39 3.78
C GLY A 503 20.98 -16.29 2.76
N ARG A 504 21.30 -16.46 1.47
CA ARG A 504 20.30 -16.52 0.39
C ARG A 504 19.40 -17.75 0.50
N ALA A 505 19.94 -18.92 0.84
CA ALA A 505 19.18 -20.14 1.05
C ALA A 505 18.20 -20.01 2.21
N LEU A 506 18.63 -19.44 3.34
CA LEU A 506 17.75 -19.15 4.48
C LEU A 506 16.63 -18.17 4.11
N ALA A 507 16.98 -17.08 3.40
CA ALA A 507 15.99 -16.11 2.93
C ALA A 507 14.96 -16.76 1.98
N GLY A 508 15.43 -17.58 1.04
CA GLY A 508 14.60 -18.33 0.11
C GLY A 508 13.66 -19.29 0.83
N ALA A 509 14.16 -20.06 1.80
CA ALA A 509 13.37 -21.01 2.57
C ALA A 509 12.29 -20.34 3.43
N ILE A 510 12.61 -19.23 4.11
CA ILE A 510 11.63 -18.49 4.92
C ILE A 510 10.54 -17.89 4.02
N THR A 511 10.96 -17.28 2.90
CA THR A 511 10.03 -16.69 1.95
C THR A 511 9.13 -17.74 1.33
N SER A 512 9.66 -18.90 0.92
CA SER A 512 8.85 -19.97 0.34
C SER A 512 7.85 -20.56 1.33
N ILE A 513 8.24 -20.77 2.59
CA ILE A 513 7.33 -21.23 3.64
C ILE A 513 6.22 -20.20 3.86
N MET A 514 6.55 -18.91 3.98
CA MET A 514 5.56 -17.85 4.16
C MET A 514 4.59 -17.77 2.98
N THR A 515 5.11 -17.75 1.76
CA THR A 515 4.30 -17.65 0.53
C THR A 515 3.39 -18.88 0.37
N GLY A 516 3.91 -20.08 0.53
CA GLY A 516 3.14 -21.32 0.41
C GLY A 516 2.00 -21.39 1.43
N HIS A 517 2.28 -21.08 2.70
CA HIS A 517 1.27 -21.07 3.77
C HIS A 517 0.26 -19.92 3.64
N SER A 518 0.67 -18.80 3.04
CA SER A 518 -0.27 -17.72 2.70
C SER A 518 -1.28 -18.15 1.65
N TYR A 519 -0.82 -18.85 0.60
CA TYR A 519 -1.71 -19.40 -0.44
C TYR A 519 -2.60 -20.53 0.08
N GLU A 520 -2.08 -21.40 0.94
CA GLU A 520 -2.87 -22.44 1.60
C GLU A 520 -4.03 -21.82 2.40
N GLN A 521 -3.74 -20.85 3.27
CA GLN A 521 -4.77 -20.16 4.05
C GLN A 521 -5.77 -19.42 3.14
N SER A 522 -5.31 -18.78 2.07
CA SER A 522 -6.17 -18.12 1.09
C SER A 522 -7.12 -19.11 0.40
N ALA A 523 -6.65 -20.31 0.07
CA ALA A 523 -7.48 -21.37 -0.50
C ALA A 523 -8.54 -21.89 0.48
N GLU A 524 -8.20 -22.03 1.77
CA GLU A 524 -9.16 -22.39 2.82
C GLU A 524 -10.23 -21.31 3.02
N LEU A 525 -9.82 -20.04 3.08
CA LEU A 525 -10.72 -18.88 3.13
C LEU A 525 -11.66 -18.86 1.92
N ALA A 526 -11.15 -19.12 0.72
CA ALA A 526 -11.96 -19.26 -0.48
C ALA A 526 -12.95 -20.45 -0.41
N GLY A 527 -12.61 -21.51 0.33
CA GLY A 527 -13.51 -22.61 0.64
C GLY A 527 -14.74 -22.16 1.45
N VAL A 528 -14.59 -21.18 2.33
CA VAL A 528 -15.67 -20.63 3.17
C VAL A 528 -16.41 -19.50 2.47
N LYS A 529 -15.67 -18.51 1.95
CA LYS A 529 -16.19 -17.24 1.44
C LYS A 529 -16.40 -17.21 -0.07
N GLY A 530 -15.83 -18.19 -0.79
CA GLY A 530 -15.64 -18.14 -2.23
C GLY A 530 -14.32 -17.47 -2.59
N ALA A 531 -13.76 -17.81 -3.75
CA ALA A 531 -12.64 -17.06 -4.30
C ALA A 531 -13.03 -15.61 -4.58
N PHE A 532 -12.05 -14.70 -4.59
CA PHE A 532 -12.25 -13.31 -4.98
C PHE A 532 -12.90 -13.22 -6.38
N ALA A 533 -13.75 -12.22 -6.60
CA ALA A 533 -14.60 -12.14 -7.79
C ALA A 533 -13.76 -12.08 -9.09
N GLY A 534 -12.65 -11.34 -9.03
CA GLY A 534 -11.67 -11.19 -10.12
C GLY A 534 -11.08 -12.50 -10.63
N PHE A 535 -11.17 -13.60 -9.87
CA PHE A 535 -10.63 -14.90 -10.26
C PHE A 535 -11.39 -15.53 -11.43
N LYS A 536 -12.74 -15.42 -11.43
CA LYS A 536 -13.64 -16.04 -12.44
C LYS A 536 -14.29 -15.03 -13.39
N ASP A 537 -14.08 -13.74 -13.14
CA ASP A 537 -14.54 -12.65 -13.99
C ASP A 537 -13.46 -11.58 -13.96
N ALA A 538 -12.72 -11.43 -15.05
CA ALA A 538 -11.60 -10.49 -15.12
C ALA A 538 -12.05 -9.02 -15.20
N ARG A 539 -13.36 -8.74 -15.31
CA ARG A 539 -13.88 -7.37 -15.30
C ARG A 539 -13.77 -6.76 -13.90
N CYS A 540 -13.48 -5.47 -13.86
CA CYS A 540 -13.51 -4.67 -12.64
C CYS A 540 -13.93 -3.24 -12.93
N THR A 541 -14.02 -2.40 -11.90
CA THR A 541 -14.34 -0.99 -12.09
C THR A 541 -13.18 -0.31 -12.82
N GLY A 542 -13.50 0.34 -13.94
CA GLY A 542 -12.52 0.90 -14.88
C GLY A 542 -12.20 -0.01 -16.07
N VAL A 543 -12.36 -1.33 -15.94
CA VAL A 543 -12.02 -2.32 -16.98
C VAL A 543 -13.27 -3.10 -17.40
N GLY A 544 -14.04 -2.52 -18.32
CA GLY A 544 -15.24 -3.17 -18.88
C GLY A 544 -14.95 -4.24 -19.94
N GLN A 545 -13.78 -4.15 -20.59
CA GLN A 545 -13.31 -5.07 -21.63
C GLN A 545 -11.93 -5.62 -21.25
N PRO A 546 -11.88 -6.71 -20.48
CA PRO A 546 -10.62 -7.29 -20.01
C PRO A 546 -9.89 -8.04 -21.14
N LEU A 547 -8.60 -8.30 -20.95
CA LEU A 547 -7.74 -9.05 -21.89
C LEU A 547 -8.12 -10.53 -22.02
N ALA A 548 -8.73 -11.10 -20.99
CA ALA A 548 -9.28 -12.46 -20.95
C ALA A 548 -10.60 -12.47 -20.18
N LYS A 549 -11.32 -13.59 -20.23
CA LYS A 549 -12.60 -13.72 -19.51
C LYS A 549 -12.44 -13.79 -17.99
N ASP A 550 -11.38 -14.43 -17.52
CA ASP A 550 -11.09 -14.71 -16.12
C ASP A 550 -9.58 -14.71 -15.86
N ASN A 551 -9.19 -14.87 -14.59
CA ASN A 551 -7.79 -14.88 -14.15
C ASN A 551 -7.35 -16.27 -13.66
N VAL A 552 -8.02 -17.34 -14.10
CA VAL A 552 -7.71 -18.69 -13.62
C VAL A 552 -6.32 -19.13 -14.10
N GLU A 553 -6.05 -18.96 -15.39
CA GLU A 553 -4.78 -19.38 -15.99
C GLU A 553 -3.61 -18.48 -15.61
N SER A 554 -3.82 -17.17 -15.47
CA SER A 554 -2.78 -16.23 -15.00
C SER A 554 -2.36 -16.52 -13.57
N MET A 555 -3.32 -16.70 -12.66
CA MET A 555 -3.05 -17.10 -11.27
C MET A 555 -2.30 -18.43 -11.21
N ARG A 556 -2.76 -19.47 -11.94
CA ARG A 556 -2.08 -20.77 -12.00
C ARG A 556 -0.67 -20.69 -12.58
N GLY A 557 -0.46 -19.84 -13.59
CA GLY A 557 0.85 -19.55 -14.15
C GLY A 557 1.82 -19.07 -13.07
N VAL A 558 1.42 -18.10 -12.26
CA VAL A 558 2.23 -17.60 -11.14
C VAL A 558 2.45 -18.66 -10.05
N MET A 559 1.44 -19.47 -9.73
CA MET A 559 1.62 -20.59 -8.78
C MET A 559 2.66 -21.60 -9.28
N ASN A 560 2.68 -21.90 -10.59
CA ASN A 560 3.70 -22.76 -11.18
C ASN A 560 5.08 -22.12 -11.10
N LEU A 561 5.21 -20.81 -11.36
CA LEU A 561 6.48 -20.09 -11.19
C LEU A 561 6.99 -20.17 -9.75
N HIS A 562 6.13 -20.00 -8.75
CA HIS A 562 6.52 -20.17 -7.36
C HIS A 562 6.97 -21.60 -7.04
N ARG A 563 6.23 -22.62 -7.50
CA ARG A 563 6.64 -24.01 -7.35
C ARG A 563 8.02 -24.26 -7.96
N ASP A 564 8.22 -23.83 -9.20
CA ASP A 564 9.47 -24.07 -9.92
C ASP A 564 10.65 -23.33 -9.24
N ALA A 565 10.42 -22.11 -8.75
CA ALA A 565 11.44 -21.36 -8.01
C ALA A 565 11.84 -22.00 -6.66
N VAL A 566 10.94 -22.76 -6.02
CA VAL A 566 11.27 -23.48 -4.78
C VAL A 566 12.27 -24.60 -5.05
N GLU A 567 12.17 -25.28 -6.20
CA GLU A 567 13.11 -26.34 -6.60
C GLU A 567 14.52 -25.80 -6.91
N GLU A 568 14.66 -24.49 -7.13
CA GLU A 568 15.95 -23.83 -7.37
C GLU A 568 16.66 -23.36 -6.09
N ILE A 569 15.98 -23.41 -4.93
CA ILE A 569 16.58 -23.03 -3.64
C ILE A 569 17.70 -24.03 -3.33
N GLN A 570 18.94 -23.57 -3.48
CA GLN A 570 20.11 -24.39 -3.20
C GLN A 570 20.17 -24.73 -1.71
N PRO A 571 20.35 -26.01 -1.33
CA PRO A 571 20.62 -26.35 0.05
C PRO A 571 21.92 -25.70 0.51
N SER A 572 21.98 -25.31 1.79
CA SER A 572 23.26 -25.02 2.43
C SER A 572 24.03 -26.33 2.54
N ASP A 573 25.29 -26.33 2.09
CA ASP A 573 26.23 -27.45 2.28
C ASP A 573 26.54 -27.69 3.77
#